data_AF-A0A970P8M0-F1
#
_entry.id   AF-A0A970P8M0-F1
#
_cell.length_a   1.000
_cell.length_b   1.000
_cell.length_c   1.000
_cell.angle_alpha   90.00
_cell.angle_beta   90.00
_cell.angle_gamma   90.00
#
_symmetry.space_group_name_H-M   'P 1'
#
loop_
_entity.id
_entity.type
_entity.pdbx_description
1 polymer ?
#
loop_
_entity_poly.entity_id
_entity_poly.type
_entity_poly.pdbx_seq_one_letter_code
_entity_poly.pdbx_strand_id
1 'polypeptide(L)'
;MTRTIRTVAMLLLSSLLLAGCSTKSERLYRRAEAFLAQGQFEMAADEYRRLAEEHPRGPLADDALYKLAYIYAEELDRPTVALAHYRALVDNYGQSPWCDDALLRIMGIQRREMNDPAAVAETWKELQERFPDRKALCARGMLEVARAQFDAEQYALAAATANELTVNYADQPGQCAQAALLHARASERMGLAQPEVERLFELVIESYPETHAAAMAKRSIGWFYYEKKGEHEQAQAEEVRRRSRVISGVPSHAKQSREFMQALSAMSALLAHRGEKRSLEELLVLTGVPFVTVFDPERPTLVGVPEVNPLEAVATALGFAANTVSGTTADEAFETLHQALLQGHPVLVLYGSSRTWSIITGYDVSDQRVHFMPPGRNSYAAASRTQFLANWRDGSSRGSGIAGPRPFYQFSLGARLNKPSNSEVLRRSLQRAAETMRARSLSGAPAGEAAWLAAGAWLERCAEPEAPGLREVATEWAQKGLAGQLAAAQSGTGLLNDAASLAPELNEVGARYGELLSEARLVAVKIEEATAAEDDAAMKWQAAAAQANYVAALHARLADDLSGAGSGG
;
A
#
# COMPACT_ATOMS: atom_id res chain seq x y z
N MET A 1 42.84 -108.01 -18.49
CA MET A 1 41.98 -106.80 -18.63
C MET A 1 40.82 -106.73 -17.64
N THR A 2 40.49 -107.77 -16.87
CA THR A 2 39.30 -107.78 -15.99
C THR A 2 39.51 -107.20 -14.58
N ARG A 3 40.75 -107.04 -14.09
CA ARG A 3 41.04 -106.43 -12.77
C ARG A 3 41.03 -104.90 -12.78
N THR A 4 41.52 -104.26 -13.84
CA THR A 4 41.56 -102.80 -14.00
C THR A 4 40.19 -102.17 -14.25
N ILE A 5 39.28 -102.88 -14.93
CA ILE A 5 37.90 -102.43 -15.14
C ILE A 5 37.10 -102.44 -13.82
N ARG A 6 37.40 -103.39 -12.92
CA ARG A 6 36.73 -103.49 -11.61
C ARG A 6 37.15 -102.38 -10.64
N THR A 7 38.40 -101.94 -10.67
CA THR A 7 38.88 -100.80 -9.85
C THR A 7 38.41 -99.45 -10.40
N VAL A 8 38.37 -99.27 -11.73
CA VAL A 8 37.83 -98.05 -12.36
C VAL A 8 36.32 -97.96 -12.18
N ALA A 9 35.59 -99.08 -12.26
CA ALA A 9 34.16 -99.12 -11.96
C ALA A 9 33.86 -98.88 -10.47
N MET A 10 34.69 -99.34 -9.52
CA MET A 10 34.52 -99.00 -8.10
C MET A 10 34.83 -97.53 -7.81
N LEU A 11 35.82 -96.92 -8.47
CA LEU A 11 36.15 -95.50 -8.33
C LEU A 11 35.08 -94.59 -8.96
N LEU A 12 34.48 -94.99 -10.08
CA LEU A 12 33.35 -94.30 -10.73
C LEU A 12 32.02 -94.52 -9.99
N LEU A 13 31.82 -95.67 -9.36
CA LEU A 13 30.64 -95.91 -8.51
C LEU A 13 30.77 -95.18 -7.16
N SER A 14 31.99 -95.01 -6.62
CA SER A 14 32.22 -94.16 -5.44
C SER A 14 32.07 -92.66 -5.74
N SER A 15 32.38 -92.21 -6.96
CA SER A 15 32.13 -90.82 -7.37
C SER A 15 30.66 -90.56 -7.75
N LEU A 16 29.92 -91.56 -8.22
CA LEU A 16 28.46 -91.46 -8.44
C LEU A 16 27.61 -91.69 -7.17
N LEU A 17 28.11 -92.37 -6.13
CA LEU A 17 27.40 -92.54 -4.84
C LEU A 17 27.52 -91.33 -3.90
N LEU A 18 28.41 -90.38 -4.19
CA LEU A 18 28.50 -89.08 -3.50
C LEU A 18 27.51 -88.03 -4.03
N ALA A 19 26.79 -88.31 -5.12
CA ALA A 19 25.88 -87.36 -5.77
C ALA A 19 24.40 -87.44 -5.30
N GLY A 20 24.08 -88.26 -4.28
CA GLY A 20 22.70 -88.56 -3.90
C GLY A 20 22.28 -88.31 -2.44
N CYS A 21 23.19 -87.90 -1.55
CA CYS A 21 22.86 -87.65 -0.15
C CYS A 21 22.90 -86.15 0.16
N SER A 22 21.80 -85.42 -0.09
CA SER A 22 21.68 -84.04 0.40
C SER A 22 21.77 -84.05 1.93
N THR A 23 22.64 -83.24 2.51
CA THR A 23 22.76 -83.10 3.97
C THR A 23 21.47 -82.56 4.57
N LYS A 24 21.24 -82.74 5.88
CA LYS A 24 20.03 -82.23 6.54
C LYS A 24 19.94 -80.69 6.41
N SER A 25 21.06 -79.99 6.54
CA SER A 25 21.20 -78.54 6.30
C SER A 25 20.80 -78.15 4.88
N GLU A 26 21.25 -78.87 3.84
CA GLU A 26 20.84 -78.59 2.45
C GLU A 26 19.35 -78.80 2.22
N ARG A 27 18.73 -79.81 2.85
CA ARG A 27 17.29 -80.03 2.74
C ARG A 27 16.48 -78.93 3.41
N LEU A 28 16.88 -78.49 4.61
CA LEU A 28 16.26 -77.36 5.30
C LEU A 28 16.37 -76.09 4.44
N TYR A 29 17.56 -75.81 3.89
CA TYR A 29 17.79 -74.65 3.04
C TYR A 29 16.91 -74.67 1.78
N ARG A 30 16.90 -75.79 1.04
CA ARG A 30 16.07 -75.93 -0.18
C ARG A 30 14.58 -75.77 0.12
N ARG A 31 14.13 -76.26 1.27
CA ARG A 31 12.73 -76.10 1.70
C ARG A 31 12.42 -74.64 2.03
N ALA A 32 13.32 -73.96 2.74
CA ALA A 32 13.20 -72.54 3.03
C ALA A 32 13.13 -71.69 1.74
N GLU A 33 13.99 -71.97 0.76
CA GLU A 33 13.96 -71.32 -0.57
C GLU A 33 12.66 -71.59 -1.32
N ALA A 34 12.14 -72.81 -1.26
CA ALA A 34 10.87 -73.16 -1.91
C ALA A 34 9.68 -72.42 -1.28
N PHE A 35 9.67 -72.26 0.04
CA PHE A 35 8.66 -71.45 0.73
C PHE A 35 8.80 -69.95 0.41
N LEU A 36 10.02 -69.44 0.39
CA LEU A 36 10.30 -68.04 0.03
C LEU A 36 9.81 -67.73 -1.39
N ALA A 37 10.08 -68.61 -2.36
CA ALA A 37 9.62 -68.48 -3.74
C ALA A 37 8.09 -68.52 -3.89
N GLN A 38 7.39 -69.11 -2.91
CA GLN A 38 5.91 -69.16 -2.86
C GLN A 38 5.31 -68.00 -2.05
N GLY A 39 6.11 -67.08 -1.52
CA GLY A 39 5.66 -66.01 -0.63
C GLY A 39 5.22 -66.48 0.75
N GLN A 40 5.60 -67.70 1.15
CA GLN A 40 5.27 -68.27 2.47
C GLN A 40 6.37 -67.91 3.47
N PHE A 41 6.42 -66.63 3.85
CA PHE A 41 7.53 -66.03 4.57
C PHE A 41 7.77 -66.61 5.97
N GLU A 42 6.71 -66.86 6.75
CA GLU A 42 6.83 -67.45 8.09
C GLU A 42 7.36 -68.88 8.04
N MET A 43 6.94 -69.65 7.03
CA MET A 43 7.42 -71.01 6.82
C MET A 43 8.88 -71.00 6.37
N ALA A 44 9.25 -70.09 5.46
CA ALA A 44 10.64 -69.90 5.07
C ALA A 44 11.53 -69.51 6.26
N ALA A 45 11.07 -68.57 7.09
CA ALA A 45 11.75 -68.13 8.30
C ALA A 45 11.95 -69.27 9.31
N ASP A 46 10.94 -70.11 9.55
CA ASP A 46 11.07 -71.28 10.43
C ASP A 46 12.17 -72.23 9.93
N GLU A 47 12.21 -72.50 8.62
CA GLU A 47 13.19 -73.40 8.03
C GLU A 47 14.62 -72.86 8.06
N TYR A 48 14.82 -71.56 7.77
CA TYR A 48 16.13 -70.92 7.93
C TYR A 48 16.58 -70.87 9.40
N ARG A 49 15.66 -70.57 10.33
CA ARG A 49 15.96 -70.58 11.77
C ARG A 49 16.43 -71.96 12.21
N ARG A 50 15.69 -73.00 11.85
CA ARG A 50 16.07 -74.39 12.17
C ARG A 50 17.41 -74.77 11.59
N LEU A 51 17.72 -74.32 10.37
CA LEU A 51 19.05 -74.56 9.78
C LEU A 51 20.14 -73.89 10.62
N ALA A 52 19.99 -72.61 10.96
CA ALA A 52 20.97 -71.87 11.74
C ALA A 52 21.18 -72.46 13.16
N GLU A 53 20.10 -72.92 13.81
CA GLU A 53 20.13 -73.52 15.16
C GLU A 53 20.66 -74.96 15.17
N GLU A 54 20.20 -75.80 14.24
CA GLU A 54 20.56 -77.22 14.21
C GLU A 54 21.95 -77.45 13.56
N HIS A 55 22.40 -76.53 12.70
CA HIS A 55 23.66 -76.63 11.96
C HIS A 55 24.52 -75.36 12.02
N PRO A 56 24.87 -74.83 13.20
CA PRO A 56 25.54 -73.54 13.36
C PRO A 56 26.97 -73.48 12.81
N ARG A 57 27.62 -74.61 12.55
CA ARG A 57 28.95 -74.67 11.91
C ARG A 57 28.88 -75.12 10.44
N GLY A 58 27.67 -75.24 9.91
CA GLY A 58 27.44 -75.68 8.54
C GLY A 58 27.70 -74.56 7.52
N PRO A 59 28.01 -74.91 6.27
CA PRO A 59 28.36 -73.95 5.22
C PRO A 59 27.18 -73.09 4.71
N LEU A 60 25.97 -73.29 5.24
CA LEU A 60 24.76 -72.53 4.88
C LEU A 60 24.19 -71.76 6.08
N ALA A 61 24.89 -71.78 7.22
CA ALA A 61 24.35 -71.22 8.46
C ALA A 61 24.29 -69.68 8.42
N ASP A 62 25.28 -69.05 7.82
CA ASP A 62 25.33 -67.61 7.60
C ASP A 62 24.34 -67.16 6.51
N ASP A 63 24.24 -67.89 5.39
CA ASP A 63 23.19 -67.64 4.38
C ASP A 63 21.79 -67.71 5.00
N ALA A 64 21.54 -68.73 5.84
CA ALA A 64 20.26 -68.90 6.52
C ALA A 64 19.97 -67.77 7.49
N LEU A 65 20.95 -67.32 8.30
CA LEU A 65 20.77 -66.18 9.19
C LEU A 65 20.51 -64.87 8.43
N TYR A 66 21.21 -64.65 7.32
CA TYR A 66 21.00 -63.46 6.49
C TYR A 66 19.59 -63.44 5.90
N LYS A 67 19.16 -64.56 5.31
CA LYS A 67 17.82 -64.69 4.71
C LYS A 67 16.71 -64.63 5.75
N LEU A 68 16.93 -65.23 6.92
CA LEU A 68 16.01 -65.13 8.05
C LEU A 68 15.83 -63.68 8.49
N ALA A 69 16.94 -62.97 8.69
CA ALA A 69 16.91 -61.56 9.07
C ALA A 69 16.24 -60.69 7.99
N TYR A 70 16.53 -60.96 6.72
CA TYR A 70 15.91 -60.26 5.59
C TYR A 70 14.40 -60.46 5.55
N ILE A 71 13.92 -61.70 5.69
CA ILE A 71 12.49 -62.00 5.74
C ILE A 71 11.83 -61.25 6.90
N TYR A 72 12.46 -61.24 8.08
CA TYR A 72 11.92 -60.49 9.20
C TYR A 72 11.89 -58.97 8.95
N ALA A 73 12.90 -58.40 8.31
CA ALA A 73 12.99 -56.96 8.09
C ALA A 73 12.03 -56.48 6.99
N GLU A 74 12.03 -57.15 5.83
CA GLU A 74 11.41 -56.63 4.61
C GLU A 74 10.04 -57.26 4.32
N GLU A 75 9.82 -58.52 4.70
CA GLU A 75 8.60 -59.25 4.31
C GLU A 75 7.59 -59.37 5.47
N LEU A 76 8.07 -59.46 6.71
CA LEU A 76 7.23 -59.62 7.90
C LEU A 76 7.09 -58.36 8.75
N ASP A 77 7.77 -57.27 8.39
CA ASP A 77 7.77 -55.98 9.11
C ASP A 77 8.12 -56.13 10.60
N ARG A 78 9.14 -56.93 10.89
CA ARG A 78 9.70 -57.18 12.25
C ARG A 78 11.19 -56.82 12.30
N PRO A 79 11.55 -55.55 12.10
CA PRO A 79 12.94 -55.12 11.99
C PRO A 79 13.74 -55.32 13.29
N THR A 80 13.11 -55.28 14.47
CA THR A 80 13.80 -55.57 15.74
C THR A 80 14.20 -57.03 15.88
N VAL A 81 13.41 -57.95 15.32
CA VAL A 81 13.74 -59.38 15.25
C VAL A 81 14.84 -59.61 14.21
N ALA A 82 14.75 -58.93 13.06
CA ALA A 82 15.79 -58.96 12.04
C ALA A 82 17.14 -58.47 12.57
N LEU A 83 17.15 -57.40 13.36
CA LEU A 83 18.35 -56.85 13.99
C LEU A 83 19.10 -57.91 14.81
N ALA A 84 18.38 -58.72 15.60
CA ALA A 84 18.99 -59.79 16.39
C ALA A 84 19.64 -60.86 15.50
N HIS A 85 19.01 -61.23 14.38
CA HIS A 85 19.54 -62.22 13.45
C HIS A 85 20.71 -61.69 12.60
N TYR A 86 20.66 -60.42 12.16
CA TYR A 86 21.80 -59.78 11.51
C TYR A 86 23.00 -59.65 12.45
N ARG A 87 22.77 -59.31 13.73
CA ARG A 87 23.82 -59.29 14.76
C ARG A 87 24.40 -60.68 14.99
N ALA A 88 23.56 -61.70 15.12
CA ALA A 88 24.02 -63.08 15.24
C ALA A 88 24.87 -63.53 14.04
N LEU A 89 24.54 -63.09 12.81
CA LEU A 89 25.36 -63.34 11.63
C LEU A 89 26.73 -62.69 11.77
N VAL A 90 26.76 -61.41 12.10
CA VAL A 90 27.99 -60.61 12.23
C VAL A 90 28.92 -61.16 13.31
N ASP A 91 28.37 -61.49 14.48
CA ASP A 91 29.13 -61.93 15.66
C ASP A 91 29.69 -63.34 15.49
N ASN A 92 28.93 -64.25 14.88
CA ASN A 92 29.30 -65.67 14.80
C ASN A 92 29.98 -66.05 13.48
N TYR A 93 29.79 -65.27 12.41
CA TYR A 93 30.27 -65.58 11.06
C TYR A 93 31.03 -64.40 10.45
N GLY A 94 32.04 -63.88 11.16
CA GLY A 94 32.79 -62.69 10.77
C GLY A 94 33.53 -62.74 9.41
N GLN A 95 33.59 -63.89 8.73
CA GLN A 95 34.12 -64.04 7.37
C GLN A 95 33.03 -64.23 6.31
N SER A 96 31.75 -64.17 6.70
CA SER A 96 30.62 -64.37 5.79
C SER A 96 30.60 -63.29 4.70
N PRO A 97 30.28 -63.65 3.44
CA PRO A 97 30.07 -62.66 2.38
C PRO A 97 28.90 -61.70 2.66
N TRP A 98 28.03 -62.02 3.62
CA TRP A 98 26.87 -61.20 4.00
C TRP A 98 27.16 -60.16 5.08
N CYS A 99 28.37 -60.16 5.66
CA CYS A 99 28.66 -59.30 6.81
C CYS A 99 28.63 -57.80 6.50
N ASP A 100 29.09 -57.36 5.32
CA ASP A 100 29.07 -55.94 4.98
C ASP A 100 27.63 -55.42 4.79
N ASP A 101 26.80 -56.19 4.09
CA ASP A 101 25.39 -55.86 3.91
C ASP A 101 24.58 -55.96 5.20
N ALA A 102 24.82 -56.99 6.03
CA ALA A 102 24.19 -57.14 7.34
C ALA A 102 24.47 -55.92 8.24
N LEU A 103 25.70 -55.42 8.28
CA LEU A 103 26.06 -54.22 9.04
C LEU A 103 25.33 -52.97 8.52
N LEU A 104 25.24 -52.77 7.19
CA LEU A 104 24.47 -51.66 6.64
C LEU A 104 22.97 -51.76 6.96
N ARG A 105 22.41 -52.97 6.97
CA ARG A 105 21.00 -53.20 7.35
C ARG A 105 20.75 -52.94 8.83
N ILE A 106 21.69 -53.34 9.69
CA ILE A 106 21.66 -52.99 11.12
C ILE A 106 21.61 -51.48 11.29
N MET A 107 22.49 -50.74 10.62
CA MET A 107 22.48 -49.26 10.64
C MET A 107 21.15 -48.67 10.17
N GLY A 108 20.59 -49.22 9.08
CA GLY A 108 19.30 -48.80 8.56
C GLY A 108 18.14 -49.03 9.53
N ILE A 109 18.15 -50.13 10.28
CA ILE A 109 17.16 -50.43 11.34
C ILE A 109 17.36 -49.50 12.54
N GLN A 110 18.60 -49.33 13.01
CA GLN A 110 18.93 -48.44 14.12
C GLN A 110 18.52 -46.98 13.83
N ARG A 111 18.72 -46.52 12.59
CA ARG A 111 18.23 -45.19 12.19
C ARG A 111 16.70 -45.13 12.16
N ARG A 112 16.05 -45.98 11.35
CA ARG A 112 14.62 -45.82 11.03
C ARG A 112 13.71 -46.21 12.18
N GLU A 113 14.03 -47.31 12.88
CA GLU A 113 13.15 -47.92 13.88
C GLU A 113 13.49 -47.47 15.29
N MET A 114 14.78 -47.25 15.56
CA MET A 114 15.24 -46.90 16.91
C MET A 114 15.54 -45.41 17.07
N ASN A 115 15.69 -44.66 15.97
CA ASN A 115 16.14 -43.26 15.96
C ASN A 115 17.39 -43.04 16.84
N ASP A 116 18.34 -43.98 16.79
CA ASP A 116 19.52 -44.02 17.65
C ASP A 116 20.80 -43.75 16.84
N PRO A 117 21.20 -42.47 16.67
CA PRO A 117 22.40 -42.12 15.91
C PRO A 117 23.70 -42.63 16.55
N ALA A 118 23.72 -42.86 17.86
CA ALA A 118 24.91 -43.38 18.55
C ALA A 118 25.11 -44.86 18.21
N ALA A 119 24.02 -45.65 18.20
CA ALA A 119 24.08 -47.05 17.76
C ALA A 119 24.48 -47.20 16.28
N VAL A 120 24.01 -46.29 15.41
CA VAL A 120 24.43 -46.24 14.00
C VAL A 120 25.93 -45.94 13.90
N ALA A 121 26.45 -44.98 14.67
CA ALA A 121 27.87 -44.63 14.68
C ALA A 121 28.77 -45.78 15.18
N GLU A 122 28.36 -46.52 16.20
CA GLU A 122 29.13 -47.68 16.68
C GLU A 122 29.17 -48.81 15.63
N THR A 123 28.05 -49.06 14.95
CA THR A 123 28.00 -50.05 13.87
C THR A 123 28.84 -49.63 12.67
N TRP A 124 28.91 -48.33 12.38
CA TRP A 124 29.80 -47.79 11.35
C TRP A 124 31.28 -48.01 11.70
N LYS A 125 31.66 -47.78 12.96
CA LYS A 125 33.02 -48.03 13.44
C LYS A 125 33.40 -49.50 13.26
N GLU A 126 32.50 -50.42 13.61
CA GLU A 126 32.69 -51.85 13.39
C GLU A 126 32.86 -52.18 11.88
N LEU A 127 32.01 -51.59 11.03
CA LEU A 127 32.11 -51.72 9.56
C LEU A 127 33.49 -51.28 9.05
N GLN A 128 34.01 -50.16 9.58
CA GLN A 128 35.32 -49.62 9.20
C GLN A 128 36.48 -50.52 9.68
N GLU A 129 36.41 -51.03 10.91
CA GLU A 129 37.43 -51.93 11.48
C GLU A 129 37.51 -53.25 10.70
N ARG A 130 36.37 -53.78 10.26
CA ARG A 130 36.29 -55.05 9.53
C ARG A 130 36.59 -54.93 8.05
N PHE A 131 36.29 -53.77 7.44
CA PHE A 131 36.44 -53.54 6.00
C PHE A 131 37.22 -52.25 5.68
N PRO A 132 38.43 -52.04 6.25
CA PRO A 132 39.16 -50.77 6.13
C PRO A 132 39.49 -50.39 4.67
N ASP A 133 39.71 -51.38 3.80
CA ASP A 133 40.05 -51.17 2.40
C ASP A 133 38.83 -50.89 1.50
N ARG A 134 37.61 -51.09 1.99
CA ARG A 134 36.37 -50.92 1.22
C ARG A 134 35.82 -49.50 1.38
N LYS A 135 36.57 -48.49 0.90
CA LYS A 135 36.21 -47.06 1.06
C LYS A 135 34.77 -46.69 0.70
N ALA A 136 34.25 -47.19 -0.42
CA ALA A 136 32.87 -46.93 -0.84
C ALA A 136 31.83 -47.45 0.18
N LEU A 137 32.11 -48.59 0.83
CA LEU A 137 31.27 -49.16 1.87
C LEU A 137 31.32 -48.29 3.14
N CYS A 138 32.51 -47.89 3.57
CA CYS A 138 32.68 -47.02 4.73
C CYS A 138 32.04 -45.64 4.53
N ALA A 139 32.12 -45.06 3.32
CA ALA A 139 31.44 -43.82 2.95
C ALA A 139 29.91 -43.96 3.00
N ARG A 140 29.37 -45.10 2.52
CA ARG A 140 27.92 -45.40 2.64
C ARG A 140 27.49 -45.46 4.09
N GLY A 141 28.24 -46.17 4.95
CA GLY A 141 27.93 -46.23 6.38
C GLY A 141 28.01 -44.86 7.06
N MET A 142 29.04 -44.06 6.77
CA MET A 142 29.19 -42.72 7.34
C MET A 142 28.03 -41.79 6.94
N LEU A 143 27.52 -41.94 5.71
CA LEU A 143 26.34 -41.21 5.27
C LEU A 143 25.09 -41.61 6.08
N GLU A 144 24.94 -42.89 6.43
CA GLU A 144 23.85 -43.34 7.31
C GLU A 144 23.97 -42.75 8.72
N VAL A 145 25.18 -42.56 9.26
CA VAL A 145 25.42 -41.83 10.52
C VAL A 145 24.92 -40.39 10.42
N ALA A 146 25.34 -39.66 9.38
CA ALA A 146 24.93 -38.27 9.19
C ALA A 146 23.41 -38.15 9.03
N ARG A 147 22.77 -39.08 8.31
CA ARG A 147 21.31 -39.13 8.16
C ARG A 147 20.61 -39.42 9.49
N ALA A 148 21.13 -40.35 10.29
CA ALA A 148 20.56 -40.64 11.61
C ALA A 148 20.66 -39.43 12.56
N GLN A 149 21.77 -38.71 12.53
CA GLN A 149 21.91 -37.47 13.29
C GLN A 149 20.92 -36.39 12.81
N PHE A 150 20.71 -36.28 11.50
CA PHE A 150 19.74 -35.34 10.94
C PHE A 150 18.29 -35.70 11.34
N ASP A 151 17.92 -36.99 11.25
CA ASP A 151 16.60 -37.51 11.63
C ASP A 151 16.33 -37.32 13.13
N ALA A 152 17.38 -37.42 13.97
CA ALA A 152 17.35 -37.12 15.39
C ALA A 152 17.49 -35.62 15.74
N GLU A 153 17.40 -34.73 14.73
CA GLU A 153 17.49 -33.26 14.85
C GLU A 153 18.83 -32.74 15.41
N GLN A 154 19.88 -33.57 15.41
CA GLN A 154 21.23 -33.20 15.80
C GLN A 154 21.96 -32.54 14.63
N TYR A 155 21.41 -31.45 14.10
CA TYR A 155 21.82 -30.84 12.83
C TYR A 155 23.29 -30.42 12.80
N ALA A 156 23.84 -29.92 13.92
CA ALA A 156 25.26 -29.55 13.98
C ALA A 156 26.20 -30.76 13.82
N LEU A 157 25.85 -31.90 14.42
CA LEU A 157 26.58 -33.15 14.25
C LEU A 157 26.40 -33.70 12.83
N ALA A 158 25.18 -33.69 12.31
CA ALA A 158 24.88 -34.12 10.95
C ALA A 158 25.68 -33.33 9.90
N ALA A 159 25.74 -32.01 10.05
CA ALA A 159 26.56 -31.12 9.21
C ALA A 159 28.06 -31.46 9.30
N ALA A 160 28.57 -31.64 10.52
CA ALA A 160 29.97 -31.98 10.74
C ALA A 160 30.36 -33.33 10.14
N THR A 161 29.58 -34.39 10.40
CA THR A 161 29.80 -35.73 9.85
C THR A 161 29.63 -35.75 8.33
N ALA A 162 28.65 -35.03 7.79
CA ALA A 162 28.48 -34.91 6.35
C ALA A 162 29.68 -34.19 5.68
N ASN A 163 30.19 -33.12 6.29
CA ASN A 163 31.38 -32.44 5.81
C ASN A 163 32.63 -33.33 5.90
N GLU A 164 32.81 -34.03 7.02
CA GLU A 164 33.91 -34.97 7.20
C GLU A 164 33.89 -36.08 6.12
N LEU A 165 32.72 -36.60 5.78
CA LEU A 165 32.55 -37.56 4.68
C LEU A 165 33.08 -36.98 3.36
N THR A 166 32.69 -35.76 3.01
CA THR A 166 33.12 -35.12 1.76
C THR A 166 34.62 -34.91 1.66
N VAL A 167 35.30 -34.77 2.81
CA VAL A 167 36.76 -34.59 2.87
C VAL A 167 37.48 -35.95 2.83
N ASN A 168 37.08 -36.89 3.68
CA ASN A 168 37.80 -38.15 3.89
C ASN A 168 37.51 -39.21 2.82
N TYR A 169 36.40 -39.08 2.10
CA TYR A 169 35.96 -39.99 1.03
C TYR A 169 35.76 -39.26 -0.30
N ALA A 170 36.56 -38.24 -0.59
CA ALA A 170 36.43 -37.40 -1.80
C ALA A 170 36.43 -38.19 -3.13
N ASP A 171 36.98 -39.40 -3.15
CA ASP A 171 36.97 -40.33 -4.30
C ASP A 171 35.62 -41.08 -4.49
N GLN A 172 34.64 -40.83 -3.63
CA GLN A 172 33.30 -41.44 -3.63
C GLN A 172 32.21 -40.40 -3.96
N PRO A 173 32.12 -39.90 -5.20
CA PRO A 173 31.32 -38.72 -5.56
C PRO A 173 29.82 -38.90 -5.30
N GLY A 174 29.29 -40.12 -5.38
CA GLY A 174 27.87 -40.41 -5.11
C GLY A 174 27.48 -40.15 -3.65
N GLN A 175 28.33 -40.59 -2.70
CA GLN A 175 28.12 -40.39 -1.27
C GLN A 175 28.44 -38.96 -0.87
N CYS A 176 29.50 -38.37 -1.41
CA CYS A 176 29.87 -36.97 -1.17
C CYS A 176 28.77 -35.99 -1.62
N ALA A 177 28.14 -36.22 -2.78
CA ALA A 177 27.04 -35.39 -3.24
C ALA A 177 25.84 -35.40 -2.27
N GLN A 178 25.49 -36.59 -1.75
CA GLN A 178 24.40 -36.74 -0.79
C GLN A 178 24.75 -36.13 0.57
N ALA A 179 26.00 -36.28 1.02
CA ALA A 179 26.50 -35.67 2.25
C ALA A 179 26.51 -34.15 2.15
N ALA A 180 27.03 -33.58 1.06
CA ALA A 180 27.05 -32.14 0.84
C ALA A 180 25.63 -31.53 0.82
N LEU A 181 24.65 -32.22 0.21
CA LEU A 181 23.24 -31.81 0.29
C LEU A 181 22.70 -31.87 1.72
N LEU A 182 23.04 -32.92 2.47
CA LEU A 182 22.62 -33.07 3.86
C LEU A 182 23.22 -31.98 4.75
N HIS A 183 24.49 -31.63 4.52
CA HIS A 183 25.16 -30.50 5.19
C HIS A 183 24.40 -29.18 4.91
N ALA A 184 24.11 -28.87 3.65
CA ALA A 184 23.35 -27.67 3.30
C ALA A 184 21.98 -27.61 4.00
N ARG A 185 21.23 -28.73 4.01
CA ARG A 185 19.95 -28.84 4.70
C ARG A 185 20.07 -28.74 6.22
N ALA A 186 21.10 -29.34 6.81
CA ALA A 186 21.34 -29.24 8.26
C ALA A 186 21.61 -27.78 8.66
N SER A 187 22.44 -27.08 7.89
CA SER A 187 22.72 -25.66 8.06
C SER A 187 21.45 -24.78 7.92
N GLU A 188 20.57 -25.10 6.97
CA GLU A 188 19.25 -24.46 6.85
C GLU A 188 18.40 -24.66 8.12
N ARG A 189 18.31 -25.90 8.63
CA ARG A 189 17.52 -26.24 9.82
C ARG A 189 18.08 -25.63 11.11
N MET A 190 19.38 -25.34 11.13
CA MET A 190 20.03 -24.60 12.21
C MET A 190 19.75 -23.09 12.19
N GLY A 191 19.11 -22.57 11.14
CA GLY A 191 18.81 -21.14 11.01
C GLY A 191 20.03 -20.29 10.67
N LEU A 192 21.02 -20.85 9.95
CA LEU A 192 22.12 -20.06 9.40
C LEU A 192 21.59 -19.01 8.43
N ALA A 193 22.37 -17.95 8.21
CA ALA A 193 21.97 -16.87 7.31
C ALA A 193 21.72 -17.42 5.90
N GLN A 194 20.60 -17.02 5.29
CA GLN A 194 20.19 -17.53 3.98
C GLN A 194 21.29 -17.48 2.89
N PRO A 195 22.12 -16.41 2.76
CA PRO A 195 23.22 -16.41 1.79
C PRO A 195 24.29 -17.48 2.03
N GLU A 196 24.52 -17.84 3.30
CA GLU A 196 25.46 -18.90 3.68
C GLU A 196 24.90 -20.27 3.27
N VAL A 197 23.61 -20.51 3.50
CA VAL A 197 22.91 -21.73 3.11
C VAL A 197 22.79 -21.86 1.58
N GLU A 198 22.46 -20.77 0.88
CA GLU A 198 22.45 -20.69 -0.60
C GLU A 198 23.83 -21.10 -1.16
N ARG A 199 24.91 -20.57 -0.58
CA ARG A 199 26.28 -20.93 -0.99
C ARG A 199 26.59 -22.42 -0.82
N LEU A 200 26.08 -23.05 0.24
CA LEU A 200 26.23 -24.50 0.44
C LEU A 200 25.48 -25.28 -0.64
N PHE A 201 24.25 -24.91 -0.99
CA PHE A 201 23.51 -25.53 -2.10
C PHE A 201 24.18 -25.32 -3.46
N GLU A 202 24.73 -24.12 -3.71
CA GLU A 202 25.52 -23.83 -4.91
C GLU A 202 26.74 -24.75 -5.01
N LEU A 203 27.46 -24.95 -3.90
CA LEU A 203 28.62 -25.83 -3.86
C LEU A 203 28.27 -27.28 -4.22
N VAL A 204 27.07 -27.77 -3.83
CA VAL A 204 26.56 -29.08 -4.26
C VAL A 204 26.39 -29.13 -5.77
N ILE A 205 25.85 -28.07 -6.38
CA ILE A 205 25.61 -27.99 -7.82
C ILE A 205 26.93 -27.91 -8.59
N GLU A 206 27.87 -27.09 -8.10
CA GLU A 206 29.20 -26.89 -8.71
C GLU A 206 30.05 -28.16 -8.65
N SER A 207 30.05 -28.84 -7.50
CA SER A 207 30.92 -29.99 -7.25
C SER A 207 30.33 -31.31 -7.78
N TYR A 208 29.00 -31.42 -7.88
CA TYR A 208 28.31 -32.66 -8.22
C TYR A 208 27.16 -32.46 -9.24
N PRO A 209 27.39 -31.79 -10.39
CA PRO A 209 26.33 -31.27 -11.27
C PRO A 209 25.37 -32.33 -11.82
N GLU A 210 25.87 -33.54 -12.09
CA GLU A 210 25.10 -34.64 -12.70
C GLU A 210 24.41 -35.56 -11.66
N THR A 211 24.30 -35.11 -10.42
CA THR A 211 23.70 -35.92 -9.33
C THR A 211 22.28 -35.48 -8.99
N HIS A 212 21.50 -36.42 -8.45
CA HIS A 212 20.20 -36.10 -7.85
C HIS A 212 20.31 -35.03 -6.75
N ALA A 213 21.45 -34.98 -6.05
CA ALA A 213 21.70 -33.98 -5.03
C ALA A 213 21.78 -32.56 -5.61
N ALA A 214 22.43 -32.36 -6.75
CA ALA A 214 22.44 -31.08 -7.45
C ALA A 214 21.05 -30.67 -7.94
N ALA A 215 20.24 -31.62 -8.44
CA ALA A 215 18.85 -31.34 -8.81
C ALA A 215 18.03 -30.87 -7.60
N MET A 216 18.25 -31.47 -6.43
CA MET A 216 17.59 -31.08 -5.18
C MET A 216 18.05 -29.73 -4.67
N ALA A 217 19.35 -29.43 -4.73
CA ALA A 217 19.91 -28.13 -4.38
C ALA A 217 19.35 -27.01 -5.27
N LYS A 218 19.24 -27.22 -6.59
CA LYS A 218 18.59 -26.28 -7.52
C LYS A 218 17.15 -25.97 -7.12
N ARG A 219 16.39 -26.99 -6.70
CA ARG A 219 15.01 -26.83 -6.24
C ARG A 219 14.94 -25.99 -4.95
N SER A 220 15.83 -26.23 -3.99
CA SER A 220 15.90 -25.44 -2.75
C SER A 220 16.18 -23.97 -3.04
N ILE A 221 17.17 -23.67 -3.89
CA ILE A 221 17.48 -22.29 -4.32
C ILE A 221 16.27 -21.67 -5.04
N GLY A 222 15.57 -22.42 -5.90
CA GLY A 222 14.36 -21.94 -6.56
C GLY A 222 13.24 -21.50 -5.60
N TRP A 223 13.07 -22.19 -4.47
CA TRP A 223 12.12 -21.81 -3.43
C TRP A 223 12.50 -20.49 -2.74
N PHE A 224 13.79 -20.30 -2.41
CA PHE A 224 14.28 -19.04 -1.84
C PHE A 224 14.00 -17.82 -2.72
N TYR A 225 14.16 -17.97 -4.05
CA TYR A 225 13.80 -16.89 -4.99
C TYR A 225 12.30 -16.65 -5.08
N TYR A 226 11.49 -17.71 -5.01
CA TYR A 226 10.03 -17.59 -5.05
C TYR A 226 9.50 -16.84 -3.82
N GLU A 227 10.00 -17.15 -2.62
CA GLU A 227 9.63 -16.47 -1.38
C GLU A 227 9.98 -14.97 -1.42
N LYS A 228 11.23 -14.63 -1.77
CA LYS A 228 11.66 -13.23 -1.93
C LYS A 228 10.78 -12.46 -2.92
N LYS A 229 10.43 -13.07 -4.05
CA LYS A 229 9.54 -12.44 -5.04
C LYS A 229 8.15 -12.17 -4.45
N GLY A 230 7.59 -13.12 -3.71
CA GLY A 230 6.30 -12.95 -3.03
C GLY A 230 6.31 -11.81 -2.01
N GLU A 231 7.37 -11.69 -1.21
CA GLU A 231 7.54 -10.59 -0.25
C GLU A 231 7.62 -9.22 -0.94
N HIS A 232 8.37 -9.11 -2.05
CA HIS A 232 8.46 -7.87 -2.82
C HIS A 232 7.11 -7.45 -3.43
N GLU A 233 6.37 -8.40 -4.01
CA GLU A 233 5.04 -8.13 -4.57
C GLU A 233 4.05 -7.68 -3.48
N GLN A 234 4.09 -8.30 -2.29
CA GLN A 234 3.29 -7.89 -1.14
C GLN A 234 3.65 -6.50 -0.65
N ALA A 235 4.95 -6.21 -0.48
CA ALA A 235 5.42 -4.89 -0.05
C ALA A 235 5.01 -3.79 -1.04
N GLN A 236 5.09 -4.04 -2.34
CA GLN A 236 4.65 -3.10 -3.37
C GLN A 236 3.13 -2.89 -3.32
N ALA A 237 2.34 -3.96 -3.15
CA ALA A 237 0.89 -3.86 -3.00
C ALA A 237 0.47 -3.09 -1.74
N GLU A 238 1.20 -3.27 -0.63
CA GLU A 238 0.96 -2.52 0.60
C GLU A 238 1.27 -1.03 0.41
N GLU A 239 2.36 -0.68 -0.27
CA GLU A 239 2.72 0.70 -0.57
C GLU A 239 1.67 1.37 -1.48
N VAL A 240 1.21 0.68 -2.52
CA VAL A 240 0.12 1.16 -3.39
C VAL A 240 -1.15 1.41 -2.57
N ARG A 241 -1.49 0.50 -1.63
CA ARG A 241 -2.65 0.68 -0.74
C ARG A 241 -2.47 1.87 0.20
N ARG A 242 -1.30 2.04 0.81
CA ARG A 242 -0.99 3.16 1.72
C ARG A 242 -1.05 4.50 1.00
N ARG A 243 -0.63 4.53 -0.27
CA ARG A 243 -0.67 5.72 -1.12
C ARG A 243 -1.99 5.90 -1.87
N SER A 244 -2.94 4.98 -1.80
CA SER A 244 -4.25 5.13 -2.45
C SER A 244 -5.31 5.57 -1.45
N ARG A 245 -6.08 6.60 -1.80
CA ARG A 245 -7.16 7.10 -0.93
C ARG A 245 -8.27 7.71 -1.76
N VAL A 246 -9.50 7.24 -1.53
CA VAL A 246 -10.74 7.80 -2.09
C VAL A 246 -11.71 8.10 -0.96
N ILE A 247 -12.09 9.37 -0.83
CA ILE A 247 -12.96 9.90 0.22
C ILE A 247 -14.39 9.89 -0.29
N SER A 248 -15.24 9.11 0.37
CA SER A 248 -16.68 9.04 0.10
C SER A 248 -17.47 10.04 0.98
N GLY A 249 -18.73 10.30 0.63
CA GLY A 249 -19.63 11.13 1.42
C GLY A 249 -19.39 12.65 1.30
N VAL A 250 -18.62 13.09 0.31
CA VAL A 250 -18.57 14.51 -0.10
C VAL A 250 -19.83 14.81 -0.92
N PRO A 251 -20.72 15.72 -0.46
CA PRO A 251 -21.98 15.97 -1.13
C PRO A 251 -21.78 16.71 -2.46
N SER A 252 -22.78 16.60 -3.34
CA SER A 252 -22.86 17.41 -4.56
C SER A 252 -23.01 18.89 -4.24
N HIS A 253 -22.48 19.75 -5.10
CA HIS A 253 -22.64 21.20 -5.02
C HIS A 253 -23.21 21.75 -6.32
N ALA A 254 -23.99 22.82 -6.23
CA ALA A 254 -24.68 23.40 -7.38
C ALA A 254 -23.70 24.11 -8.33
N LYS A 255 -24.00 24.08 -9.63
CA LYS A 255 -23.29 24.90 -10.61
C LYS A 255 -23.75 26.35 -10.50
N GLN A 256 -22.81 27.28 -10.50
CA GLN A 256 -23.05 28.73 -10.41
C GLN A 256 -22.51 29.43 -11.66
N SER A 257 -23.14 30.53 -12.04
CA SER A 257 -22.72 31.33 -13.19
C SER A 257 -21.46 32.15 -12.92
N ARG A 258 -21.30 32.64 -11.68
CA ARG A 258 -20.13 33.41 -11.24
C ARG A 258 -19.12 32.51 -10.53
N GLU A 259 -17.85 32.62 -10.89
CA GLU A 259 -16.76 31.83 -10.32
C GLU A 259 -16.69 31.94 -8.78
N PHE A 260 -16.86 33.15 -8.24
CA PHE A 260 -16.86 33.38 -6.79
C PHE A 260 -17.95 32.57 -6.07
N MET A 261 -19.19 32.60 -6.58
CA MET A 261 -20.30 31.82 -6.02
C MET A 261 -20.09 30.32 -6.22
N GLN A 262 -19.46 29.92 -7.33
CA GLN A 262 -19.12 28.51 -7.56
C GLN A 262 -18.13 27.99 -6.52
N ALA A 263 -17.16 28.83 -6.10
CA ALA A 263 -16.22 28.50 -5.03
C ALA A 263 -16.94 28.33 -3.69
N LEU A 264 -17.87 29.24 -3.34
CA LEU A 264 -18.66 29.13 -2.12
C LEU A 264 -19.60 27.92 -2.13
N SER A 265 -20.14 27.54 -3.28
CA SER A 265 -20.93 26.31 -3.46
C SER A 265 -20.10 25.06 -3.14
N ALA A 266 -18.87 25.00 -3.65
CA ALA A 266 -17.96 23.91 -3.33
C ALA A 266 -17.52 23.94 -1.85
N MET A 267 -17.29 25.13 -1.28
CA MET A 267 -16.98 25.32 0.14
C MET A 267 -18.11 24.82 1.04
N SER A 268 -19.38 25.09 0.69
CA SER A 268 -20.54 24.56 1.41
C SER A 268 -20.54 23.03 1.43
N ALA A 269 -20.19 22.38 0.31
CA ALA A 269 -20.06 20.92 0.27
C ALA A 269 -18.90 20.38 1.12
N LEU A 270 -17.75 21.06 1.16
CA LEU A 270 -16.64 20.72 2.05
C LEU A 270 -17.03 20.84 3.53
N LEU A 271 -17.70 21.93 3.91
CA LEU A 271 -18.21 22.15 5.26
C LEU A 271 -19.25 21.07 5.63
N ALA A 272 -20.19 20.76 4.73
CA ALA A 272 -21.21 19.75 4.95
C ALA A 272 -20.61 18.35 5.13
N HIS A 273 -19.54 18.02 4.38
CA HIS A 273 -18.77 16.80 4.59
C HIS A 273 -18.13 16.74 5.99
N ARG A 274 -17.82 17.89 6.60
CA ARG A 274 -17.36 18.03 8.00
C ARG A 274 -18.50 18.21 9.00
N GLY A 275 -19.75 18.03 8.59
CA GLY A 275 -20.94 18.17 9.44
C GLY A 275 -21.36 19.61 9.74
N GLU A 276 -20.84 20.60 9.03
CA GLU A 276 -21.24 22.02 9.13
C GLU A 276 -22.11 22.40 7.94
N LYS A 277 -23.40 22.67 8.16
CA LYS A 277 -24.32 23.08 7.09
C LYS A 277 -24.50 24.59 7.11
N ARG A 278 -24.21 25.24 5.99
CA ARG A 278 -24.38 26.69 5.79
C ARG A 278 -24.94 26.98 4.41
N SER A 279 -25.85 27.94 4.33
CA SER A 279 -26.38 28.47 3.08
C SER A 279 -25.31 29.27 2.34
N LEU A 280 -25.47 29.44 1.03
CA LEU A 280 -24.57 30.28 0.23
C LEU A 280 -24.58 31.74 0.70
N GLU A 281 -25.71 32.21 1.19
CA GLU A 281 -25.88 33.57 1.71
C GLU A 281 -25.06 33.78 2.99
N GLU A 282 -25.15 32.83 3.94
CA GLU A 282 -24.32 32.85 5.15
C GLU A 282 -22.83 32.82 4.80
N LEU A 283 -22.43 31.96 3.86
CA LEU A 283 -21.03 31.88 3.43
C LEU A 283 -20.54 33.17 2.76
N LEU A 284 -21.37 33.80 1.93
CA LEU A 284 -21.04 35.06 1.26
C LEU A 284 -20.88 36.20 2.27
N VAL A 285 -21.72 36.25 3.30
CA VAL A 285 -21.61 37.24 4.38
C VAL A 285 -20.31 37.09 5.15
N LEU A 286 -19.89 35.86 5.46
CA LEU A 286 -18.64 35.57 6.18
C LEU A 286 -17.38 36.05 5.43
N THR A 287 -17.46 36.31 4.13
CA THR A 287 -16.33 36.86 3.37
C THR A 287 -16.20 38.38 3.51
N GLY A 288 -17.22 39.08 4.02
CA GLY A 288 -17.27 40.55 4.09
C GLY A 288 -17.56 41.26 2.76
N VAL A 289 -17.59 40.53 1.63
CA VAL A 289 -17.83 41.09 0.28
C VAL A 289 -19.16 41.85 0.16
N PRO A 290 -20.28 41.41 0.78
CA PRO A 290 -21.54 42.16 0.74
C PRO A 290 -21.44 43.62 1.21
N PHE A 291 -20.45 43.96 2.02
CA PHE A 291 -20.38 45.27 2.67
C PHE A 291 -19.56 46.29 1.90
N VAL A 292 -18.84 45.89 0.84
CA VAL A 292 -17.91 46.78 0.12
C VAL A 292 -18.31 46.95 -1.34
N THR A 293 -18.06 48.14 -1.86
CA THR A 293 -18.16 48.43 -3.30
C THR A 293 -16.77 48.57 -3.91
N VAL A 294 -16.59 48.12 -5.15
CA VAL A 294 -15.41 48.42 -5.99
C VAL A 294 -15.82 49.16 -7.26
N PHE A 295 -14.94 50.07 -7.67
CA PHE A 295 -15.06 50.78 -8.93
C PHE A 295 -13.73 50.70 -9.69
N ASP A 296 -13.78 50.14 -10.88
CA ASP A 296 -12.65 50.07 -11.80
C ASP A 296 -13.14 50.34 -13.23
N PRO A 297 -12.75 51.46 -13.85
CA PRO A 297 -13.19 51.78 -15.20
C PRO A 297 -12.62 50.82 -16.27
N GLU A 298 -11.47 50.18 -16.02
CA GLU A 298 -10.90 49.18 -16.93
C GLU A 298 -11.57 47.81 -16.76
N ARG A 299 -12.18 47.58 -15.60
CA ARG A 299 -12.86 46.33 -15.24
C ARG A 299 -14.24 46.62 -14.61
N PRO A 300 -15.23 47.12 -15.38
CA PRO A 300 -16.52 47.58 -14.82
C PRO A 300 -17.32 46.51 -14.08
N THR A 301 -17.05 45.23 -14.35
CA THR A 301 -17.72 44.08 -13.72
C THR A 301 -16.85 43.37 -12.66
N LEU A 302 -15.76 44.00 -12.22
CA LEU A 302 -14.87 43.45 -11.20
C LEU A 302 -15.63 43.20 -9.89
N VAL A 303 -15.34 42.05 -9.26
CA VAL A 303 -15.73 41.79 -7.87
C VAL A 303 -14.50 41.99 -7.00
N GLY A 304 -14.61 42.87 -6.00
CA GLY A 304 -13.54 43.13 -5.05
C GLY A 304 -13.37 41.97 -4.09
N VAL A 305 -12.30 41.19 -4.26
CA VAL A 305 -11.95 40.16 -3.28
C VAL A 305 -11.05 40.74 -2.19
N PRO A 306 -11.41 40.55 -0.90
CA PRO A 306 -10.59 40.93 0.25
C PRO A 306 -9.17 40.35 0.21
N GLU A 307 -8.24 40.99 0.92
CA GLU A 307 -6.86 40.51 1.04
C GLU A 307 -6.81 39.10 1.67
N VAL A 308 -7.63 38.86 2.68
CA VAL A 308 -7.83 37.52 3.23
C VAL A 308 -8.66 36.72 2.25
N ASN A 309 -8.16 35.55 1.86
CA ASN A 309 -8.85 34.67 0.93
C ASN A 309 -10.27 34.36 1.44
N PRO A 310 -11.32 34.50 0.61
CA PRO A 310 -12.71 34.24 1.03
C PRO A 310 -12.92 32.84 1.62
N LEU A 311 -12.26 31.81 1.08
CA LEU A 311 -12.37 30.44 1.58
C LEU A 311 -11.70 30.28 2.96
N GLU A 312 -10.57 30.94 3.17
CA GLU A 312 -9.88 30.99 4.47
C GLU A 312 -10.67 31.78 5.51
N ALA A 313 -11.28 32.90 5.10
CA ALA A 313 -12.13 33.71 5.95
C ALA A 313 -13.32 32.88 6.48
N VAL A 314 -14.03 32.18 5.58
CA VAL A 314 -15.13 31.28 5.94
C VAL A 314 -14.66 30.18 6.88
N ALA A 315 -13.57 29.48 6.55
CA ALA A 315 -13.05 28.39 7.37
C ALA A 315 -12.70 28.87 8.78
N THR A 316 -11.97 29.99 8.88
CA THR A 316 -11.53 30.57 10.15
C THR A 316 -12.72 31.04 10.99
N ALA A 317 -13.70 31.70 10.37
CA ALA A 317 -14.90 32.17 11.05
C ALA A 317 -15.69 31.02 11.69
N LEU A 318 -15.74 29.86 11.01
CA LEU A 318 -16.43 28.65 11.48
C LEU A 318 -15.57 27.71 12.33
N GLY A 319 -14.32 28.09 12.61
CA GLY A 319 -13.43 27.37 13.52
C GLY A 319 -12.65 26.20 12.90
N PHE A 320 -12.40 26.24 11.59
CA PHE A 320 -11.61 25.25 10.88
C PHE A 320 -10.24 25.79 10.50
N ALA A 321 -9.24 24.90 10.48
CA ALA A 321 -7.98 25.17 9.80
C ALA A 321 -8.20 25.27 8.28
N ALA A 322 -7.58 26.25 7.64
CA ALA A 322 -7.58 26.41 6.21
C ALA A 322 -6.19 26.13 5.65
N ASN A 323 -6.10 25.29 4.62
CA ASN A 323 -4.85 24.97 3.96
C ASN A 323 -4.92 25.41 2.51
N THR A 324 -4.17 26.46 2.19
CA THR A 324 -4.05 27.00 0.84
C THR A 324 -2.64 26.76 0.33
N VAL A 325 -2.53 26.13 -0.83
CA VAL A 325 -1.24 25.87 -1.48
C VAL A 325 -1.35 26.25 -2.95
N SER A 326 -0.25 26.72 -3.52
CA SER A 326 -0.08 26.88 -4.97
C SER A 326 1.26 26.28 -5.37
N GLY A 327 1.33 25.65 -6.54
CA GLY A 327 2.56 25.04 -7.05
C GLY A 327 3.17 25.86 -8.18
N THR A 328 4.37 25.46 -8.63
CA THR A 328 4.96 25.99 -9.86
C THR A 328 4.60 25.12 -11.07
N THR A 329 4.54 23.80 -10.86
CA THR A 329 4.16 22.79 -11.84
C THR A 329 2.97 21.96 -11.35
N ALA A 330 2.25 21.35 -12.29
CA ALA A 330 1.09 20.52 -11.98
C ALA A 330 1.49 19.28 -11.14
N ASP A 331 2.64 18.67 -11.46
CA ASP A 331 3.14 17.49 -10.75
C ASP A 331 3.52 17.80 -9.30
N GLU A 332 4.27 18.87 -9.04
CA GLU A 332 4.61 19.27 -7.66
C GLU A 332 3.36 19.62 -6.84
N ALA A 333 2.42 20.37 -7.45
CA ALA A 333 1.16 20.70 -6.80
C ALA A 333 0.34 19.45 -6.48
N PHE A 334 0.38 18.45 -7.38
CA PHE A 334 -0.33 17.18 -7.23
C PHE A 334 0.20 16.36 -6.05
N GLU A 335 1.50 16.37 -5.78
CA GLU A 335 2.03 15.66 -4.60
C GLU A 335 1.45 16.25 -3.32
N THR A 336 1.34 17.58 -3.22
CA THR A 336 0.73 18.22 -2.04
C THR A 336 -0.78 17.96 -1.97
N LEU A 337 -1.47 17.95 -3.12
CA LEU A 337 -2.88 17.54 -3.21
C LEU A 337 -3.07 16.12 -2.70
N HIS A 338 -2.19 15.21 -3.14
CA HIS A 338 -2.24 13.80 -2.80
C HIS A 338 -2.01 13.59 -1.30
N GLN A 339 -1.08 14.32 -0.68
CA GLN A 339 -0.89 14.29 0.77
C GLN A 339 -2.14 14.74 1.53
N ALA A 340 -2.83 15.79 1.07
CA ALA A 340 -4.09 16.22 1.69
C ALA A 340 -5.17 15.13 1.58
N LEU A 341 -5.28 14.46 0.44
CA LEU A 341 -6.21 13.33 0.25
C LEU A 341 -5.89 12.17 1.21
N LEU A 342 -4.61 11.80 1.35
CA LEU A 342 -4.16 10.75 2.28
C LEU A 342 -4.56 11.06 3.73
N GLN A 343 -4.55 12.34 4.12
CA GLN A 343 -5.02 12.82 5.42
C GLN A 343 -6.56 12.89 5.53
N GLY A 344 -7.28 12.49 4.47
CA GLY A 344 -8.75 12.50 4.44
C GLY A 344 -9.34 13.89 4.18
N HIS A 345 -8.59 14.78 3.53
CA HIS A 345 -9.02 16.14 3.22
C HIS A 345 -9.32 16.27 1.72
N PRO A 346 -10.60 16.36 1.32
CA PRO A 346 -10.94 16.69 -0.06
C PRO A 346 -10.39 18.08 -0.42
N VAL A 347 -9.94 18.22 -1.67
CA VAL A 347 -9.18 19.38 -2.13
C VAL A 347 -9.93 20.11 -3.23
N LEU A 348 -10.19 21.39 -3.05
CA LEU A 348 -10.86 22.26 -4.00
C LEU A 348 -9.86 22.84 -4.99
N VAL A 349 -10.12 22.68 -6.29
CA VAL A 349 -9.27 23.19 -7.38
C VAL A 349 -10.10 23.75 -8.54
N LEU A 350 -9.50 24.61 -9.36
CA LEU A 350 -10.05 25.00 -10.66
C LEU A 350 -9.72 23.94 -11.72
N TYR A 351 -10.76 23.35 -12.30
CA TYR A 351 -10.61 22.19 -13.20
C TYR A 351 -11.43 22.34 -14.49
N GLY A 352 -10.86 21.83 -15.58
CA GLY A 352 -11.51 21.74 -16.90
C GLY A 352 -11.43 23.02 -17.73
N SER A 353 -11.83 22.91 -19.00
CA SER A 353 -11.83 24.03 -19.96
C SER A 353 -12.71 25.19 -19.54
N SER A 354 -13.83 24.92 -18.87
CA SER A 354 -14.75 25.93 -18.33
C SER A 354 -14.30 26.53 -16.98
N ARG A 355 -13.10 26.18 -16.47
CA ARG A 355 -12.50 26.69 -15.22
C ARG A 355 -13.48 26.64 -14.04
N THR A 356 -14.00 25.45 -13.77
CA THR A 356 -14.99 25.26 -12.71
C THR A 356 -14.36 24.73 -11.44
N TRP A 357 -14.75 25.27 -10.29
CA TRP A 357 -14.35 24.75 -8.99
C TRP A 357 -14.89 23.33 -8.80
N SER A 358 -13.99 22.37 -8.61
CA SER A 358 -14.30 20.95 -8.42
C SER A 358 -13.60 20.44 -7.16
N ILE A 359 -14.22 19.49 -6.47
CA ILE A 359 -13.67 18.93 -5.23
C ILE A 359 -12.99 17.60 -5.55
N ILE A 360 -11.67 17.56 -5.49
CA ILE A 360 -10.90 16.33 -5.62
C ILE A 360 -11.08 15.52 -4.34
N THR A 361 -11.45 14.27 -4.52
CA THR A 361 -11.92 13.37 -3.47
C THR A 361 -11.04 12.15 -3.33
N GLY A 362 -10.18 11.85 -4.30
CA GLY A 362 -9.27 10.73 -4.17
C GLY A 362 -8.26 10.59 -5.30
N TYR A 363 -7.23 9.82 -5.01
CA TYR A 363 -6.28 9.32 -6.00
C TYR A 363 -6.06 7.83 -5.75
N ASP A 364 -6.34 7.03 -6.78
CA ASP A 364 -6.03 5.62 -6.83
C ASP A 364 -4.70 5.44 -7.56
N VAL A 365 -3.69 4.96 -6.85
CA VAL A 365 -2.34 4.78 -7.38
C VAL A 365 -2.26 3.55 -8.29
N SER A 366 -3.07 2.52 -8.07
CA SER A 366 -3.01 1.31 -8.92
C SER A 366 -3.46 1.63 -10.33
N ASP A 367 -4.54 2.39 -10.45
CA ASP A 367 -5.18 2.69 -11.73
C ASP A 367 -4.76 4.07 -12.28
N GLN A 368 -3.94 4.81 -11.52
CA GLN A 368 -3.59 6.21 -11.76
C GLN A 368 -4.83 7.09 -12.01
N ARG A 369 -5.87 6.93 -11.18
CA ARG A 369 -7.15 7.64 -11.35
C ARG A 369 -7.38 8.69 -10.27
N VAL A 370 -7.68 9.90 -10.70
CA VAL A 370 -8.06 11.01 -9.82
C VAL A 370 -9.58 11.09 -9.79
N HIS A 371 -10.16 10.96 -8.59
CA HIS A 371 -11.60 11.01 -8.34
C HIS A 371 -12.01 12.38 -7.85
N PHE A 372 -13.11 12.94 -8.37
CA PHE A 372 -13.57 14.28 -8.01
C PHE A 372 -15.09 14.45 -8.11
N MET A 373 -15.62 15.45 -7.40
CA MET A 373 -17.00 15.90 -7.46
C MET A 373 -17.10 17.18 -8.30
N PRO A 374 -17.58 17.09 -9.56
CA PRO A 374 -17.80 18.26 -10.41
C PRO A 374 -19.07 19.02 -9.99
N PRO A 375 -19.15 20.34 -10.29
CA PRO A 375 -20.35 21.13 -9.99
C PRO A 375 -21.57 20.66 -10.79
N GLY A 376 -22.73 20.72 -10.13
CA GLY A 376 -24.03 20.42 -10.74
C GLY A 376 -24.26 18.95 -11.07
N ARG A 377 -23.42 18.04 -10.58
CA ARG A 377 -23.63 16.58 -10.70
C ARG A 377 -23.87 15.95 -9.34
N ASN A 378 -24.67 14.88 -9.34
CA ASN A 378 -24.99 14.09 -8.14
C ASN A 378 -24.11 12.85 -8.00
N SER A 379 -23.05 12.73 -8.80
CA SER A 379 -22.16 11.57 -8.81
C SER A 379 -20.72 12.01 -8.99
N TYR A 380 -19.81 11.26 -8.36
CA TYR A 380 -18.37 11.38 -8.57
C TYR A 380 -18.00 11.12 -10.03
N ALA A 381 -16.98 11.82 -10.49
CA ALA A 381 -16.30 11.59 -11.77
C ALA A 381 -14.86 11.15 -11.50
N ALA A 382 -14.21 10.59 -12.51
CA ALA A 382 -12.80 10.22 -12.45
C ALA A 382 -12.12 10.44 -13.79
N ALA A 383 -10.85 10.85 -13.75
CA ALA A 383 -9.97 11.01 -14.91
C ALA A 383 -8.63 10.33 -14.63
N SER A 384 -7.86 9.97 -15.67
CA SER A 384 -6.48 9.55 -15.44
C SER A 384 -5.64 10.71 -14.87
N ARG A 385 -4.57 10.42 -14.14
CA ARG A 385 -3.66 11.45 -13.60
C ARG A 385 -3.19 12.39 -14.70
N THR A 386 -2.78 11.85 -15.85
CA THR A 386 -2.35 12.65 -17.01
C THR A 386 -3.44 13.60 -17.49
N GLN A 387 -4.68 13.11 -17.66
CA GLN A 387 -5.80 13.95 -18.07
C GLN A 387 -6.17 14.98 -16.99
N PHE A 388 -6.03 14.62 -15.72
CA PHE A 388 -6.29 15.53 -14.61
C PHE A 388 -5.29 16.69 -14.64
N LEU A 389 -3.98 16.40 -14.64
CA LEU A 389 -2.93 17.42 -14.67
C LEU A 389 -3.04 18.32 -15.90
N ALA A 390 -3.31 17.74 -17.08
CA ALA A 390 -3.51 18.48 -18.31
C ALA A 390 -4.72 19.42 -18.26
N ASN A 391 -5.72 19.17 -17.41
CA ASN A 391 -6.93 19.97 -17.27
C ASN A 391 -6.98 20.79 -15.98
N TRP A 392 -6.00 20.66 -15.08
CA TRP A 392 -5.87 21.52 -13.90
C TRP A 392 -5.50 22.93 -14.37
N ARG A 393 -6.37 23.89 -14.05
CA ARG A 393 -6.20 25.27 -14.49
C ARG A 393 -5.39 26.07 -13.47
N ASP A 394 -4.66 27.03 -13.98
CA ASP A 394 -3.99 28.07 -13.20
C ASP A 394 -5.01 29.01 -12.53
N GLY A 395 -4.64 29.58 -11.38
CA GLY A 395 -5.27 30.80 -10.89
C GLY A 395 -4.76 31.94 -11.77
N SER A 396 -5.52 32.35 -12.79
CA SER A 396 -5.12 33.51 -13.60
C SER A 396 -5.82 34.77 -13.12
N SER A 397 -5.20 35.92 -13.40
CA SER A 397 -5.70 37.28 -13.12
C SER A 397 -7.06 37.62 -13.76
N ARG A 398 -7.61 36.75 -14.62
CA ARG A 398 -8.88 36.94 -15.34
C ARG A 398 -10.09 36.30 -14.63
N GLY A 399 -9.92 35.74 -13.43
CA GLY A 399 -10.98 35.10 -12.64
C GLY A 399 -11.47 35.94 -11.44
N SER A 400 -12.18 35.31 -10.51
CA SER A 400 -12.66 35.97 -9.28
C SER A 400 -11.54 36.44 -8.34
N GLY A 401 -10.28 36.08 -8.57
CA GLY A 401 -9.17 36.40 -7.69
C GLY A 401 -9.01 35.46 -6.49
N ILE A 402 -9.96 34.55 -6.23
CA ILE A 402 -9.89 33.58 -5.12
C ILE A 402 -8.66 32.68 -5.25
N ALA A 403 -8.35 32.21 -6.45
CA ALA A 403 -7.20 31.35 -6.69
C ALA A 403 -5.84 32.11 -6.61
N GLY A 404 -5.88 33.43 -6.47
CA GLY A 404 -4.70 34.28 -6.57
C GLY A 404 -4.03 34.20 -7.95
N PRO A 405 -2.83 34.82 -8.09
CA PRO A 405 -2.10 34.87 -9.35
C PRO A 405 -1.17 33.68 -9.60
N ARG A 406 -0.99 32.78 -8.60
CA ARG A 406 -0.10 31.62 -8.70
C ARG A 406 -0.84 30.42 -9.33
N PRO A 407 -0.18 29.61 -10.19
CA PRO A 407 -0.83 28.48 -10.82
C PRO A 407 -1.07 27.33 -9.82
N PHE A 408 -1.95 26.39 -10.23
CA PHE A 408 -2.29 25.19 -9.45
C PHE A 408 -2.71 25.49 -8.01
N TYR A 409 -3.51 26.54 -7.83
CA TYR A 409 -4.14 26.84 -6.56
C TYR A 409 -4.98 25.65 -6.10
N GLN A 410 -4.85 25.35 -4.81
CA GLN A 410 -5.63 24.35 -4.12
C GLN A 410 -5.98 24.82 -2.72
N PHE A 411 -7.20 24.49 -2.31
CA PHE A 411 -7.71 24.76 -0.97
C PHE A 411 -8.24 23.48 -0.36
N SER A 412 -7.91 23.20 0.90
CA SER A 412 -8.56 22.13 1.65
C SER A 412 -8.96 22.60 3.04
N LEU A 413 -10.12 22.09 3.50
CA LEU A 413 -10.61 22.34 4.84
C LEU A 413 -9.96 21.34 5.78
N GLY A 414 -9.09 21.82 6.67
CA GLY A 414 -8.37 21.02 7.66
C GLY A 414 -9.23 20.60 8.85
N ALA A 415 -8.57 20.32 9.97
CA ALA A 415 -9.24 19.92 11.21
C ALA A 415 -10.11 21.05 11.78
N ARG A 416 -11.18 20.68 12.50
CA ARG A 416 -11.95 21.62 13.32
C ARG A 416 -11.15 21.96 14.57
N LEU A 417 -10.73 23.22 14.69
CA LEU A 417 -9.93 23.73 15.81
C LEU A 417 -10.82 24.10 17.00
N ASN A 418 -12.00 24.65 16.74
CA ASN A 418 -13.02 24.96 17.73
C ASN A 418 -14.43 24.94 17.09
N LYS A 419 -15.47 25.07 17.94
CA LYS A 419 -16.86 25.16 17.50
C LYS A 419 -17.45 26.48 18.02
N PRO A 420 -17.23 27.60 17.29
CA PRO A 420 -17.68 28.92 17.74
C PRO A 420 -19.21 28.94 17.87
N SER A 421 -19.72 29.69 18.85
CA SER A 421 -21.15 29.90 19.00
C SER A 421 -21.69 30.76 17.85
N ASN A 422 -23.00 30.76 17.60
CA ASN A 422 -23.60 31.63 16.59
C ASN A 422 -23.29 33.12 16.86
N SER A 423 -23.30 33.55 18.13
CA SER A 423 -22.94 34.90 18.53
C SER A 423 -21.47 35.22 18.23
N GLU A 424 -20.56 34.26 18.40
CA GLU A 424 -19.15 34.46 18.08
C GLU A 424 -18.92 34.54 16.56
N VAL A 425 -19.58 33.67 15.77
CA VAL A 425 -19.55 33.74 14.31
C VAL A 425 -20.10 35.08 13.82
N LEU A 426 -21.21 35.54 14.39
CA LEU A 426 -21.82 36.83 14.10
C LEU A 426 -20.84 37.98 14.38
N ARG A 427 -20.24 38.03 15.58
CA ARG A 427 -19.28 39.08 15.95
C ARG A 427 -18.08 39.11 15.00
N ARG A 428 -17.53 37.93 14.64
CA ARG A 428 -16.44 37.82 13.66
C ARG A 428 -16.88 38.32 12.28
N SER A 429 -18.13 38.08 11.89
CA SER A 429 -18.70 38.56 10.62
C SER A 429 -18.81 40.08 10.58
N LEU A 430 -19.29 40.71 11.67
CA LEU A 430 -19.37 42.16 11.80
C LEU A 430 -17.98 42.81 11.77
N GLN A 431 -17.00 42.23 12.47
CA GLN A 431 -15.62 42.70 12.43
C GLN A 431 -15.05 42.62 11.01
N ARG A 432 -15.27 41.50 10.30
CA ARG A 432 -14.84 41.35 8.92
C ARG A 432 -15.52 42.34 7.98
N ALA A 433 -16.81 42.59 8.17
CA ALA A 433 -17.55 43.60 7.42
C ALA A 433 -16.91 44.98 7.58
N ALA A 434 -16.64 45.41 8.83
CA ALA A 434 -15.96 46.67 9.12
C ALA A 434 -14.57 46.76 8.46
N GLU A 435 -13.75 45.72 8.59
CA GLU A 435 -12.42 45.64 7.98
C GLU A 435 -12.50 45.77 6.45
N THR A 436 -13.44 45.05 5.83
CA THR A 436 -13.61 45.05 4.37
C THR A 436 -14.13 46.40 3.87
N MET A 437 -15.03 47.04 4.62
CA MET A 437 -15.54 48.37 4.29
C MET A 437 -14.46 49.46 4.34
N ARG A 438 -13.50 49.33 5.26
CA ARG A 438 -12.36 50.26 5.38
C ARG A 438 -11.27 50.02 4.36
N ALA A 439 -11.33 48.92 3.59
CA ALA A 439 -10.35 48.64 2.56
C ALA A 439 -10.40 49.74 1.50
N ARG A 440 -9.26 50.43 1.29
CA ARG A 440 -9.13 51.47 0.26
C ARG A 440 -8.93 50.90 -1.14
N SER A 441 -8.48 49.66 -1.24
CA SER A 441 -8.29 48.94 -2.49
C SER A 441 -8.58 47.46 -2.30
N LEU A 442 -9.24 46.85 -3.28
CA LEU A 442 -9.49 45.41 -3.36
C LEU A 442 -9.22 44.94 -4.78
N SER A 443 -8.46 43.85 -4.92
CA SER A 443 -8.08 43.31 -6.24
C SER A 443 -7.43 44.37 -7.17
N GLY A 444 -6.70 45.32 -6.57
CA GLY A 444 -6.00 46.41 -7.25
C GLY A 444 -6.88 47.60 -7.64
N ALA A 445 -8.18 47.58 -7.36
CA ALA A 445 -9.11 48.66 -7.67
C ALA A 445 -9.53 49.43 -6.40
N PRO A 446 -9.86 50.73 -6.49
CA PRO A 446 -10.50 51.47 -5.41
C PRO A 446 -11.68 50.70 -4.80
N ALA A 447 -11.74 50.69 -3.47
CA ALA A 447 -12.74 49.96 -2.70
C ALA A 447 -13.35 50.83 -1.59
N GLY A 448 -14.57 50.49 -1.19
CA GLY A 448 -15.32 51.16 -0.14
C GLY A 448 -15.57 52.64 -0.44
N GLU A 449 -15.26 53.51 0.52
CA GLU A 449 -15.33 54.96 0.35
C GLU A 449 -14.52 55.44 -0.88
N ALA A 450 -13.30 54.90 -1.06
CA ALA A 450 -12.44 55.29 -2.17
C ALA A 450 -13.03 54.90 -3.54
N ALA A 451 -13.77 53.79 -3.62
CA ALA A 451 -14.49 53.41 -4.83
C ALA A 451 -15.57 54.43 -5.19
N TRP A 452 -16.35 54.85 -4.21
CA TRP A 452 -17.44 55.82 -4.41
C TRP A 452 -16.91 57.21 -4.78
N LEU A 453 -15.83 57.67 -4.15
CA LEU A 453 -15.15 58.91 -4.55
C LEU A 453 -14.56 58.82 -5.95
N ALA A 454 -13.94 57.70 -6.31
CA ALA A 454 -13.41 57.48 -7.66
C ALA A 454 -14.54 57.44 -8.71
N ALA A 455 -15.66 56.78 -8.39
CA ALA A 455 -16.85 56.77 -9.24
C ALA A 455 -17.44 58.18 -9.39
N GLY A 456 -17.54 58.96 -8.31
CA GLY A 456 -17.98 60.36 -8.34
C GLY A 456 -17.13 61.21 -9.28
N ALA A 457 -15.80 61.16 -9.13
CA ALA A 457 -14.88 61.87 -10.02
C ALA A 457 -14.97 61.40 -11.49
N TRP A 458 -15.23 60.12 -11.73
CA TRP A 458 -15.45 59.59 -13.08
C TRP A 458 -16.76 60.12 -13.70
N LEU A 459 -17.83 60.15 -12.90
CA LEU A 459 -19.14 60.64 -13.32
C LEU A 459 -19.14 62.16 -13.56
N GLU A 460 -18.36 62.93 -12.80
CA GLU A 460 -18.12 64.36 -13.08
C GLU A 460 -17.55 64.57 -14.48
N ARG A 461 -16.55 63.77 -14.88
CA ARG A 461 -15.96 63.82 -16.22
C ARG A 461 -16.92 63.39 -17.32
N CYS A 462 -17.92 62.57 -17.01
CA CYS A 462 -18.96 62.18 -17.97
C CYS A 462 -19.85 63.37 -18.38
N ALA A 463 -19.88 64.45 -17.59
CA ALA A 463 -20.61 65.68 -17.91
C ALA A 463 -19.95 66.50 -19.03
N GLU A 464 -18.68 66.24 -19.35
CA GLU A 464 -17.97 66.91 -20.44
C GLU A 464 -18.57 66.52 -21.81
N PRO A 465 -18.69 67.44 -22.77
CA PRO A 465 -19.30 67.15 -24.08
C PRO A 465 -18.62 66.00 -24.84
N GLU A 466 -17.31 65.86 -24.74
CA GLU A 466 -16.48 64.89 -25.48
C GLU A 466 -16.21 63.58 -24.71
N ALA A 467 -17.16 63.13 -23.88
CA ALA A 467 -16.98 61.98 -22.98
C ALA A 467 -17.75 60.67 -23.34
N PRO A 468 -18.06 60.31 -24.60
CA PRO A 468 -18.92 59.16 -24.90
C PRO A 468 -18.35 57.83 -24.37
N GLY A 469 -17.03 57.62 -24.46
CA GLY A 469 -16.39 56.41 -23.92
C GLY A 469 -16.43 56.31 -22.40
N LEU A 470 -16.37 57.45 -21.68
CA LEU A 470 -16.49 57.47 -20.22
C LEU A 470 -17.92 57.11 -19.77
N ARG A 471 -18.92 57.62 -20.50
CA ARG A 471 -20.35 57.36 -20.26
C ARG A 471 -20.71 55.90 -20.50
N GLU A 472 -20.12 55.27 -21.51
CA GLU A 472 -20.32 53.85 -21.82
C GLU A 472 -19.78 52.96 -20.69
N VAL A 473 -18.58 53.26 -20.19
CA VAL A 473 -17.98 52.59 -19.02
C VAL A 473 -18.84 52.77 -17.76
N ALA A 474 -19.32 54.00 -17.50
CA ALA A 474 -20.18 54.29 -16.35
C ALA A 474 -21.52 53.53 -16.43
N THR A 475 -22.11 53.45 -17.62
CA THR A 475 -23.34 52.71 -17.88
C THR A 475 -23.14 51.20 -17.67
N GLU A 476 -22.04 50.65 -18.19
CA GLU A 476 -21.72 49.24 -18.00
C GLU A 476 -21.48 48.90 -16.52
N TRP A 477 -20.75 49.75 -15.80
CA TRP A 477 -20.54 49.59 -14.37
C TRP A 477 -21.89 49.63 -13.63
N ALA A 478 -22.76 50.60 -13.89
CA ALA A 478 -24.07 50.71 -13.24
C ALA A 478 -24.93 49.45 -13.46
N GLN A 479 -25.08 49.03 -14.72
CA GLN A 479 -26.00 47.94 -15.11
C GLN A 479 -25.50 46.55 -14.73
N LYS A 480 -24.18 46.33 -14.71
CA LYS A 480 -23.61 45.00 -14.48
C LYS A 480 -22.82 44.93 -13.18
N GLY A 481 -21.85 45.84 -13.01
CA GLY A 481 -20.95 45.88 -11.87
C GLY A 481 -21.69 46.20 -10.58
N LEU A 482 -22.15 47.43 -10.43
CA LEU A 482 -22.86 47.93 -9.25
C LEU A 482 -24.14 47.14 -8.97
N ALA A 483 -24.95 46.83 -9.99
CA ALA A 483 -26.11 45.96 -9.83
C ALA A 483 -25.75 44.59 -9.23
N GLY A 484 -24.65 43.99 -9.70
CA GLY A 484 -24.14 42.72 -9.18
C GLY A 484 -23.61 42.80 -7.75
N GLN A 485 -23.01 43.93 -7.37
CA GLN A 485 -22.52 44.20 -6.02
C GLN A 485 -23.68 44.47 -5.04
N LEU A 486 -24.69 45.23 -5.46
CA LEU A 486 -25.90 45.49 -4.66
C LEU A 486 -26.73 44.23 -4.41
N ALA A 487 -26.80 43.33 -5.40
CA ALA A 487 -27.44 42.02 -5.20
C ALA A 487 -26.72 41.18 -4.14
N ALA A 488 -25.38 41.20 -4.11
CA ALA A 488 -24.61 40.55 -3.06
C ALA A 488 -24.84 41.23 -1.69
N ALA A 489 -24.88 42.56 -1.69
CA ALA A 489 -25.08 43.39 -0.49
C ALA A 489 -26.41 43.14 0.24
N GLN A 490 -27.46 42.72 -0.47
CA GLN A 490 -28.72 42.32 0.16
C GLN A 490 -28.53 41.23 1.23
N SER A 491 -27.58 40.31 1.02
CA SER A 491 -27.24 39.24 1.98
C SER A 491 -26.75 39.80 3.33
N GLY A 492 -26.10 40.98 3.32
CA GLY A 492 -25.64 41.66 4.53
C GLY A 492 -26.79 42.18 5.40
N THR A 493 -27.98 42.37 4.84
CA THR A 493 -29.16 42.83 5.58
C THR A 493 -29.62 41.76 6.57
N GLY A 494 -29.60 40.48 6.16
CA GLY A 494 -29.91 39.36 7.03
C GLY A 494 -28.99 39.31 8.26
N LEU A 495 -27.68 39.48 8.05
CA LEU A 495 -26.70 39.53 9.14
C LEU A 495 -27.03 40.63 10.16
N LEU A 496 -27.32 41.84 9.70
CA LEU A 496 -27.56 42.97 10.59
C LEU A 496 -28.89 42.83 11.32
N ASN A 497 -29.90 42.23 10.70
CA ASN A 497 -31.17 41.90 11.37
C ASN A 497 -30.95 40.84 12.47
N ASP A 498 -30.20 39.78 12.18
CA ASP A 498 -29.84 38.76 13.16
C ASP A 498 -29.04 39.38 14.31
N ALA A 499 -28.11 40.29 14.00
CA ALA A 499 -27.34 41.02 14.99
C ALA A 499 -28.22 41.89 15.89
N ALA A 500 -29.14 42.64 15.30
CA ALA A 500 -30.06 43.51 16.02
C ALA A 500 -31.04 42.74 16.92
N SER A 501 -31.37 41.49 16.56
CA SER A 501 -32.18 40.61 17.41
C SER A 501 -31.46 40.21 18.71
N LEU A 502 -30.12 40.17 18.69
CA LEU A 502 -29.28 39.82 19.84
C LEU A 502 -28.82 41.05 20.62
N ALA A 503 -28.58 42.15 19.92
CA ALA A 503 -28.09 43.42 20.46
C ALA A 503 -28.94 44.56 19.85
N PRO A 504 -30.04 44.98 20.49
CA PRO A 504 -30.98 45.97 19.95
C PRO A 504 -30.34 47.30 19.53
N GLU A 505 -29.20 47.67 20.11
CA GLU A 505 -28.37 48.81 19.74
C GLU A 505 -27.86 48.76 18.28
N LEU A 506 -27.84 47.58 17.66
CA LEU A 506 -27.45 47.38 16.26
C LEU A 506 -28.59 47.63 15.26
N ASN A 507 -29.83 47.88 15.73
CA ASN A 507 -30.95 48.24 14.86
C ASN A 507 -30.63 49.49 14.02
N GLU A 508 -29.98 50.49 14.61
CA GLU A 508 -29.58 51.70 13.90
C GLU A 508 -28.54 51.40 12.81
N VAL A 509 -27.63 50.47 13.06
CA VAL A 509 -26.60 50.05 12.08
C VAL A 509 -27.26 49.35 10.89
N GLY A 510 -28.23 48.48 11.15
CA GLY A 510 -29.06 47.86 10.12
C GLY A 510 -29.83 48.87 9.27
N ALA A 511 -30.46 49.86 9.90
CA ALA A 511 -31.19 50.93 9.21
C ALA A 511 -30.26 51.76 8.31
N ARG A 512 -29.08 52.16 8.81
CA ARG A 512 -28.07 52.92 8.04
C ARG A 512 -27.51 52.10 6.87
N TYR A 513 -27.36 50.79 7.02
CA TYR A 513 -26.99 49.93 5.88
C TYR A 513 -28.10 49.88 4.83
N GLY A 514 -29.37 49.79 5.24
CA GLY A 514 -30.51 49.90 4.34
C GLY A 514 -30.51 51.19 3.54
N GLU A 515 -30.26 52.33 4.21
CA GLU A 515 -30.10 53.65 3.61
C GLU A 515 -28.93 53.68 2.61
N LEU A 516 -27.75 53.17 2.99
CA LEU A 516 -26.61 53.07 2.10
C LEU A 516 -26.97 52.33 0.80
N LEU A 517 -27.70 51.21 0.90
CA LEU A 517 -28.11 50.42 -0.27
C LEU A 517 -29.16 51.13 -1.13
N SER A 518 -30.08 51.90 -0.55
CA SER A 518 -31.03 52.71 -1.34
C SER A 518 -30.34 53.84 -2.07
N GLU A 519 -29.43 54.55 -1.40
CA GLU A 519 -28.69 55.66 -2.00
C GLU A 519 -27.70 55.17 -3.08
N ALA A 520 -27.09 54.00 -2.90
CA ALA A 520 -26.27 53.37 -3.92
C ALA A 520 -27.08 52.91 -5.15
N ARG A 521 -28.31 52.41 -4.96
CA ARG A 521 -29.24 52.14 -6.07
C ARG A 521 -29.60 53.41 -6.84
N LEU A 522 -29.76 54.53 -6.12
CA LEU A 522 -30.06 55.82 -6.73
C LEU A 522 -28.93 56.32 -7.63
N VAL A 523 -27.66 55.98 -7.35
CA VAL A 523 -26.54 56.25 -8.28
C VAL A 523 -26.78 55.58 -9.63
N ALA A 524 -27.13 54.29 -9.65
CA ALA A 524 -27.39 53.56 -10.89
C ALA A 524 -28.56 54.17 -11.69
N VAL A 525 -29.64 54.53 -11.00
CA VAL A 525 -30.80 55.20 -11.62
C VAL A 525 -30.40 56.54 -12.23
N LYS A 526 -29.62 57.36 -11.51
CA LYS A 526 -29.15 58.66 -12.03
C LYS A 526 -28.21 58.51 -13.23
N ILE A 527 -27.39 57.45 -13.28
CA ILE A 527 -26.57 57.13 -14.45
C ILE A 527 -27.46 56.81 -15.65
N GLU A 528 -28.49 55.96 -15.47
CA GLU A 528 -29.43 55.63 -16.53
C GLU A 528 -30.18 56.86 -17.05
N GLU A 529 -30.67 57.72 -16.14
CA GLU A 529 -31.33 58.99 -16.48
C GLU A 529 -30.42 59.96 -17.23
N ALA A 530 -29.12 60.01 -16.86
CA ALA A 530 -28.13 60.85 -17.51
C ALA A 530 -27.73 60.32 -18.90
N THR A 531 -27.65 59.00 -19.07
CA THR A 531 -27.38 58.35 -20.35
C THR A 531 -28.54 58.52 -21.34
N ALA A 532 -29.79 58.53 -20.86
CA ALA A 532 -30.98 58.68 -21.70
C ALA A 532 -31.35 60.14 -22.01
N ALA A 533 -30.63 61.13 -21.45
CA ALA A 533 -31.00 62.53 -21.57
C ALA A 533 -30.50 63.16 -22.88
N GLU A 534 -31.43 63.77 -23.62
CA GLU A 534 -31.10 64.61 -24.78
C GLU A 534 -30.72 66.04 -24.34
N ASP A 535 -31.51 66.63 -23.44
CA ASP A 535 -31.26 67.93 -22.81
C ASP A 535 -30.77 67.77 -21.35
N ASP A 536 -29.98 68.73 -20.86
CA ASP A 536 -29.43 68.79 -19.50
C ASP A 536 -28.58 67.57 -19.06
N ALA A 537 -28.08 66.77 -20.01
CA ALA A 537 -27.27 65.58 -19.72
C ALA A 537 -26.09 65.88 -18.78
N ALA A 538 -25.40 67.01 -18.97
CA ALA A 538 -24.30 67.43 -18.11
C ALA A 538 -24.73 67.63 -16.64
N MET A 539 -25.89 68.26 -16.41
CA MET A 539 -26.44 68.46 -15.06
C MET A 539 -26.81 67.12 -14.42
N LYS A 540 -27.33 66.15 -15.20
CA LYS A 540 -27.67 64.82 -14.69
C LYS A 540 -26.43 63.98 -14.34
N TRP A 541 -25.36 64.06 -15.14
CA TRP A 541 -24.08 63.42 -14.79
C TRP A 541 -23.47 64.01 -13.52
N GLN A 542 -23.52 65.34 -13.34
CA GLN A 542 -23.13 66.00 -12.10
C GLN A 542 -23.97 65.55 -10.90
N ALA A 543 -25.29 65.37 -11.10
CA ALA A 543 -26.17 64.85 -10.05
C ALA A 543 -25.85 63.39 -9.68
N ALA A 544 -25.49 62.55 -10.66
CA ALA A 544 -25.03 61.18 -10.41
C ALA A 544 -23.71 61.17 -9.61
N ALA A 545 -22.78 62.07 -9.93
CA ALA A 545 -21.53 62.21 -9.20
C ALA A 545 -21.73 62.68 -7.74
N ALA A 546 -22.57 63.69 -7.53
CA ALA A 546 -22.91 64.16 -6.19
C ALA A 546 -23.55 63.05 -5.34
N GLN A 547 -24.40 62.22 -5.95
CA GLN A 547 -24.97 61.04 -5.31
C GLN A 547 -23.90 60.03 -4.91
N ALA A 548 -22.93 59.74 -5.79
CA ALA A 548 -21.83 58.83 -5.47
C ALA A 548 -20.97 59.36 -4.30
N ASN A 549 -20.68 60.66 -4.26
CA ASN A 549 -19.95 61.29 -3.15
C ASN A 549 -20.74 61.22 -1.83
N TYR A 550 -22.07 61.36 -1.88
CA TYR A 550 -22.92 61.19 -0.70
C TYR A 550 -22.89 59.74 -0.18
N VAL A 551 -22.97 58.75 -1.09
CA VAL A 551 -22.83 57.33 -0.74
C VAL A 551 -21.45 57.04 -0.13
N ALA A 552 -20.38 57.70 -0.58
CA ALA A 552 -19.05 57.58 0.01
C ALA A 552 -19.06 57.97 1.50
N ALA A 553 -19.70 59.09 1.86
CA ALA A 553 -19.82 59.54 3.24
C ALA A 553 -20.65 58.58 4.11
N LEU A 554 -21.76 58.05 3.58
CA LEU A 554 -22.56 57.03 4.27
C LEU A 554 -21.74 55.75 4.50
N HIS A 555 -20.96 55.33 3.51
CA HIS A 555 -20.12 54.14 3.59
C HIS A 555 -19.04 54.29 4.66
N ALA A 556 -18.35 55.44 4.71
CA ALA A 556 -17.33 55.72 5.72
C ALA A 556 -17.91 55.68 7.14
N ARG A 557 -19.06 56.34 7.35
CA ARG A 557 -19.76 56.35 8.64
C ARG A 557 -20.18 54.94 9.09
N LEU A 558 -20.75 54.15 8.18
CA LEU A 558 -21.19 52.80 8.52
C LEU A 558 -20.02 51.86 8.87
N ALA A 559 -18.86 52.05 8.21
CA ALA A 559 -17.66 51.29 8.54
C ALA A 559 -17.19 51.54 9.98
N ASP A 560 -17.34 52.77 10.49
CA ASP A 560 -17.06 53.12 11.88
C ASP A 560 -18.07 52.52 12.86
N ASP A 561 -19.36 52.58 12.53
CA ASP A 561 -20.43 51.98 13.33
C ASP A 561 -20.22 50.46 13.51
N LEU A 562 -19.88 49.74 12.42
CA LEU A 562 -19.63 48.29 12.46
C LEU A 562 -18.38 47.91 13.26
N SER A 563 -17.35 48.76 13.24
CA SER A 563 -16.15 48.55 14.05
C SER A 563 -16.44 48.65 15.55
N GLY A 564 -17.31 49.58 15.95
CA GLY A 564 -17.78 49.69 17.33
C GLY A 564 -18.61 48.45 17.73
N ALA A 565 -19.52 48.03 16.87
CA ALA A 565 -20.36 46.84 17.07
C ALA A 565 -19.55 45.53 17.21
N GLY A 566 -18.48 45.37 16.43
CA GLY A 566 -17.65 44.15 16.45
C GLY A 566 -16.69 44.01 17.65
N SER A 567 -16.46 45.11 18.38
CA SER A 567 -15.51 45.21 19.50
C SER A 567 -16.16 45.26 20.89
N GLY A 568 -17.48 45.51 20.96
CA GLY A 568 -18.26 45.44 22.20
C GLY A 568 -18.44 43.99 22.68
N GLY A 569 -18.16 43.75 23.96
CA GLY A 569 -18.37 42.48 24.66
C GLY A 569 -19.68 42.45 25.43
#